data_AF-A0A7C3IFL7-F1
#
_entry.id   AF-A0A7C3IFL7-F1
#
_cell.length_a   1.000
_cell.length_b   1.000
_cell.length_c   1.000
_cell.angle_alpha   90.00
_cell.angle_beta   90.00
_cell.angle_gamma   90.00
#
_symmetry.space_group_name_H-M   'P 1'
#
loop_
_entity.id
_entity.type
_entity.pdbx_description
1 polymer ?
#
loop_
_entity_poly.entity_id
_entity_poly.type
_entity_poly.pdbx_seq_one_letter_code
_entity_poly.pdbx_strand_id
1 'polypeptide(L)'
;MADLNVSIPDLSAFFADPRHAAELGGTVTCPGLASRQPVESGRLEMYVADPGQKAKLMRYTFRFCGDDGKPYCFEGIKILHTPLPSLRSQVTLLSSIRCDRPDGPLWGAGILVFRLRDLPKFLASMRAEGLPRLQALWRFSRFAQRELLHAPS
;
A
#
# COMPACT_ATOMS: atom_id res chain seq x y z
N MET A 1 -1.42 13.94 3.56
CA MET A 1 -2.44 13.16 2.84
C MET A 1 -1.88 12.78 1.49
N ALA A 2 -1.90 11.50 1.14
CA ALA A 2 -1.49 11.02 -0.18
C ALA A 2 -2.73 10.60 -0.97
N ASP A 3 -2.79 10.97 -2.25
CA ASP A 3 -3.78 10.49 -3.21
C ASP A 3 -3.09 9.45 -4.08
N LEU A 4 -3.34 8.18 -3.75
CA LEU A 4 -2.65 7.03 -4.34
C LEU A 4 -3.59 6.21 -5.22
N ASN A 5 -3.08 5.81 -6.38
CA ASN A 5 -3.72 4.82 -7.23
C ASN A 5 -2.87 3.54 -7.31
N VAL A 6 -3.53 2.41 -7.51
CA VAL A 6 -2.90 1.09 -7.60
C VAL A 6 -3.10 0.54 -9.01
N SER A 7 -2.03 0.10 -9.65
CA SER A 7 -2.09 -0.60 -10.93
C SER A 7 -1.49 -2.00 -10.80
N ILE A 8 -2.11 -2.98 -11.43
CA ILE A 8 -1.61 -4.34 -11.57
C ILE A 8 -1.54 -4.65 -13.07
N PRO A 9 -0.41 -4.38 -13.74
CA PRO A 9 -0.29 -4.58 -15.18
C PRO A 9 -0.51 -6.05 -15.56
N ASP A 10 0.05 -6.98 -14.78
CA ASP A 10 -0.09 -8.42 -14.99
C ASP A 10 -0.63 -9.11 -13.73
N LEU A 11 -1.90 -9.51 -13.79
CA LEU A 11 -2.56 -10.23 -12.70
C LEU A 11 -1.96 -11.62 -12.44
N SER A 12 -1.42 -12.28 -13.46
CA SER A 12 -0.81 -13.60 -13.31
C SER A 12 0.53 -13.49 -12.59
N ALA A 13 1.36 -12.51 -12.99
CA ALA A 13 2.61 -12.20 -12.30
C ALA A 13 2.36 -11.78 -10.85
N PHE A 14 1.32 -10.95 -10.62
CA PHE A 14 0.91 -10.54 -9.27
C PHE A 14 0.54 -11.71 -8.37
N PHE A 15 -0.21 -12.71 -8.88
CA PHE A 15 -0.56 -13.89 -8.09
C PHE A 15 0.62 -14.84 -7.85
N ALA A 16 1.62 -14.84 -8.74
CA ALA A 16 2.81 -15.68 -8.63
C ALA A 16 3.89 -15.07 -7.73
N ASP A 17 3.94 -13.75 -7.60
CA ASP A 17 4.87 -13.04 -6.70
C ASP A 17 4.51 -13.31 -5.23
N PRO A 18 5.40 -13.91 -4.42
CA PRO A 18 5.15 -14.14 -2.99
C PRO A 18 4.87 -12.87 -2.17
N ARG A 19 5.24 -11.70 -2.69
CA ARG A 19 4.97 -10.39 -2.06
C ARG A 19 3.77 -9.68 -2.67
N HIS A 20 3.19 -10.25 -3.72
CA HIS A 20 2.04 -9.71 -4.45
C HIS A 20 2.20 -8.21 -4.71
N ALA A 21 3.29 -7.83 -5.36
CA ALA A 21 3.62 -6.43 -5.59
C ALA A 21 2.75 -5.82 -6.70
N ALA A 22 2.06 -4.74 -6.36
CA ALA A 22 1.36 -3.85 -7.29
C ALA A 22 2.10 -2.51 -7.42
N GLU A 23 1.85 -1.79 -8.49
CA GLU A 23 2.42 -0.46 -8.70
C GLU A 23 1.58 0.61 -7.99
N LEU A 24 2.27 1.56 -7.35
CA LEU A 24 1.64 2.75 -6.78
C LEU A 24 2.02 3.99 -7.60
N GLY A 25 1.01 4.78 -7.93
CA GLY A 25 1.16 6.10 -8.50
C GLY A 25 0.33 7.14 -7.74
N GLY A 26 0.39 8.39 -8.19
CA GLY A 26 -0.41 9.48 -7.63
C GLY A 26 0.44 10.61 -7.06
N THR A 27 -0.01 11.25 -6.00
CA THR A 27 0.65 12.43 -5.41
C THR A 27 0.66 12.39 -3.88
N VAL A 28 1.69 13.02 -3.29
CA VAL A 28 1.86 13.15 -1.84
C VAL A 28 1.80 14.60 -1.40
N THR A 29 1.02 14.87 -0.35
CA THR A 29 1.02 16.14 0.37
C THR A 29 1.44 15.89 1.81
N CYS A 30 2.53 16.50 2.24
CA CYS A 30 3.07 16.44 3.59
C CYS A 30 3.31 17.88 4.08
N PRO A 31 2.51 18.39 5.04
CA PRO A 31 2.69 19.75 5.54
C PRO A 31 4.12 20.03 5.98
N GLY A 32 4.71 21.11 5.46
CA GLY A 32 6.09 21.50 5.75
C GLY A 32 7.16 20.74 4.96
N LEU A 33 6.79 19.84 4.03
CA LEU A 33 7.73 19.05 3.24
C LEU A 33 7.39 18.98 1.75
N ALA A 34 6.13 18.71 1.41
CA ALA A 34 5.70 18.46 0.04
C ALA A 34 4.27 18.94 -0.22
N SER A 35 4.09 19.67 -1.30
CA SER A 35 2.81 20.22 -1.74
C SER A 35 2.36 19.54 -3.03
N ARG A 36 1.78 18.33 -2.89
CA ARG A 36 1.23 17.54 -4.00
C ARG A 36 2.29 17.06 -5.01
N GLN A 37 3.40 16.55 -4.47
CA GLN A 37 4.52 16.05 -5.25
C GLN A 37 4.21 14.67 -5.86
N PRO A 38 4.71 14.33 -7.06
CA PRO A 38 4.43 13.05 -7.69
C PRO A 38 5.08 11.89 -6.93
N VAL A 39 4.38 10.76 -6.92
CA VAL A 39 4.91 9.47 -6.43
C VAL A 39 5.80 8.86 -7.50
N GLU A 40 7.00 8.46 -7.09
CA GLU A 40 8.02 7.82 -7.94
C GLU A 40 8.31 6.40 -7.43
N SER A 41 8.52 5.47 -8.37
CA SER A 41 8.89 4.08 -8.07
C SER A 41 7.99 3.41 -7.02
N GLY A 42 6.69 3.73 -7.04
CA GLY A 42 5.77 3.28 -6.00
C GLY A 42 5.45 1.79 -6.08
N ARG A 43 5.41 1.15 -4.92
CA ARG A 43 5.10 -0.28 -4.75
C ARG A 43 4.17 -0.52 -3.57
N LEU A 44 3.15 -1.33 -3.80
CA LEU A 44 2.26 -1.89 -2.79
C LEU A 44 2.46 -3.40 -2.75
N GLU A 45 3.10 -3.90 -1.71
CA GLU A 45 3.19 -5.34 -1.47
C GLU A 45 2.07 -5.76 -0.53
N MET A 46 1.39 -6.84 -0.89
CA MET A 46 0.24 -7.36 -0.15
C MET A 46 0.59 -8.70 0.50
N TYR A 47 0.07 -8.91 1.70
CA TYR A 47 0.17 -10.18 2.43
C TYR A 47 1.60 -10.62 2.78
N VAL A 48 2.49 -9.64 2.99
CA VAL A 48 3.84 -9.89 3.53
C VAL A 48 3.70 -10.57 4.88
N ALA A 49 4.42 -11.67 5.10
CA ALA A 49 4.40 -12.37 6.37
C ALA A 49 5.00 -11.49 7.47
N ASP A 50 4.30 -11.33 8.60
CA ASP A 50 4.89 -10.81 9.82
C ASP A 50 5.42 -12.01 10.64
N PRO A 51 6.75 -12.20 10.75
CA PRO A 51 7.31 -13.31 11.52
C PRO A 51 7.01 -13.25 13.03
N GLY A 52 6.52 -12.11 13.55
CA GLY A 52 6.28 -11.91 14.98
C GLY A 52 4.82 -11.99 15.46
N GLN A 53 3.82 -11.77 14.60
CA GLN A 53 2.45 -11.45 15.08
C GLN A 53 1.31 -12.32 14.52
N LYS A 54 1.58 -13.41 13.80
CA LYS A 54 0.54 -14.19 13.06
C LYS A 54 -0.37 -13.30 12.20
N ALA A 55 0.15 -12.16 11.76
CA ALA A 55 -0.55 -11.17 10.98
C ALA A 55 0.07 -11.11 9.57
N LYS A 56 -0.73 -10.65 8.62
CA LYS A 56 -0.24 -10.30 7.29
C LYS A 56 -0.03 -8.80 7.23
N LEU A 57 0.95 -8.30 6.48
CA LEU A 57 1.21 -6.88 6.33
C LEU A 57 0.89 -6.43 4.90
N MET A 58 0.45 -5.18 4.75
CA MET A 58 0.54 -4.45 3.49
C MET A 58 1.61 -3.39 3.64
N ARG A 59 2.59 -3.42 2.74
CA ARG A 59 3.71 -2.48 2.74
C ARG A 59 3.61 -1.55 1.54
N TYR A 60 3.63 -0.25 1.83
CA TYR A 60 3.56 0.84 0.87
C TYR A 60 4.92 1.51 0.84
N THR A 61 5.58 1.52 -0.31
CA THR A 61 6.87 2.21 -0.48
C THR A 61 6.83 3.07 -1.72
N PHE A 62 7.43 4.26 -1.63
CA PHE A 62 7.64 5.12 -2.79
C PHE A 62 8.69 6.19 -2.51
N ARG A 63 9.15 6.84 -3.58
CA ARG A 63 10.00 8.02 -3.54
C ARG A 63 9.19 9.24 -3.95
N PHE A 64 9.64 10.42 -3.54
CA PHE A 64 9.14 11.70 -4.02
C PHE A 64 10.20 12.78 -3.81
N CYS A 65 10.11 13.86 -4.59
CA CYS A 65 10.91 15.06 -4.37
C CYS A 65 10.15 16.02 -3.46
N GLY A 66 10.79 16.55 -2.42
CA GLY A 66 10.19 17.58 -1.55
C GLY A 66 10.10 18.94 -2.24
N ASP A 67 9.36 19.87 -1.64
CA ASP A 67 9.29 21.26 -2.12
C ASP A 67 10.65 21.98 -2.02
N ASP A 68 11.57 21.42 -1.21
CA ASP A 68 12.97 21.83 -1.09
C ASP A 68 13.89 21.27 -2.19
N GLY A 69 13.33 20.50 -3.14
CA GLY A 69 14.07 19.87 -4.22
C GLY A 69 14.87 18.62 -3.82
N LYS A 70 14.71 18.11 -2.59
CA LYS A 70 15.46 16.96 -2.10
C LYS A 70 14.69 15.65 -2.26
N PRO A 71 15.39 14.52 -2.47
CA PRO A 71 14.76 13.21 -2.52
C PRO A 71 14.34 12.72 -1.14
N TYR A 72 13.15 12.11 -1.06
CA TYR A 72 12.62 11.46 0.13
C TYR A 72 12.09 10.07 -0.19
N CYS A 73 12.19 9.17 0.79
CA CYS A 73 11.63 7.83 0.75
C CYS A 73 10.51 7.72 1.78
N PHE A 74 9.34 7.23 1.36
CA PHE A 74 8.23 6.89 2.23
C PHE A 74 8.14 5.38 2.41
N GLU A 75 7.90 4.94 3.64
CA GLU A 75 7.46 3.58 3.94
C GLU A 75 6.22 3.63 4.86
N GLY A 76 5.20 2.87 4.51
CA GLY A 76 3.99 2.69 5.31
C GLY A 76 3.67 1.20 5.50
N ILE A 77 3.43 0.77 6.73
CA ILE A 77 3.07 -0.61 7.06
C ILE A 77 1.68 -0.65 7.68
N LYS A 78 0.77 -1.40 7.04
CA LYS A 78 -0.57 -1.67 7.55
C LYS A 78 -0.63 -3.12 8.00
N ILE A 79 -0.99 -3.32 9.26
CA ILE A 79 -1.19 -4.65 9.82
C ILE A 79 -2.58 -5.14 9.42
N LEU A 80 -2.65 -6.31 8.80
CA LEU A 80 -3.87 -7.04 8.49
C LEU A 80 -4.09 -8.09 9.56
N HIS A 81 -5.00 -7.81 10.48
CA HIS A 81 -5.42 -8.76 11.50
C HIS A 81 -6.39 -9.80 10.92
N THR A 82 -6.26 -11.04 11.39
CA THR A 82 -7.21 -12.13 11.15
C THR A 82 -7.84 -12.54 12.50
N PRO A 83 -9.18 -12.54 12.64
CA PRO A 83 -10.18 -12.22 11.63
C PRO A 83 -10.15 -10.75 11.19
N LEU A 84 -10.61 -10.48 9.96
CA LEU A 84 -10.68 -9.12 9.43
C LEU A 84 -11.43 -8.19 10.38
N PRO A 85 -10.92 -6.98 10.65
CA PRO A 85 -11.61 -6.02 11.50
C PRO A 85 -12.94 -5.60 10.86
N SER A 86 -13.92 -5.25 11.72
CA SER A 86 -15.23 -4.79 11.26
C SER A 86 -15.13 -3.58 10.32
N LEU A 87 -16.14 -3.37 9.47
CA LEU A 87 -16.22 -2.18 8.59
C LEU A 87 -16.19 -0.84 9.35
N ARG A 88 -16.40 -0.84 10.67
CA ARG A 88 -16.36 0.34 11.55
C ARG A 88 -15.00 0.58 12.19
N SER A 89 -14.08 -0.38 12.09
CA SER A 89 -12.75 -0.27 12.69
C SER A 89 -11.91 0.79 12.00
N GLN A 90 -10.98 1.39 12.73
CA GLN A 90 -9.94 2.23 12.12
C GLN A 90 -8.80 1.34 11.68
N VAL A 91 -8.17 1.70 10.57
CA VAL A 91 -6.96 1.03 10.08
C VAL A 91 -5.80 2.00 10.19
N THR A 92 -4.73 1.54 10.82
CA THR A 92 -3.52 2.30 11.07
C THR A 92 -2.43 1.89 10.08
N LEU A 93 -1.75 2.88 9.53
CA LEU A 93 -0.56 2.72 8.70
C LEU A 93 0.59 3.38 9.44
N LEU A 94 1.47 2.56 10.01
CA LEU A 94 2.71 3.02 10.61
C LEU A 94 3.59 3.55 9.48
N SER A 95 3.83 4.86 9.46
CA SER A 95 4.44 5.56 8.34
C SER A 95 5.73 6.23 8.76
N SER A 96 6.74 6.19 7.90
CA SER A 96 8.00 6.90 8.06
C SER A 96 8.43 7.55 6.74
N ILE A 97 9.10 8.69 6.87
CA ILE A 97 9.74 9.41 5.77
C ILE A 97 11.22 9.55 6.13
N ARG A 98 12.08 9.16 5.19
CA ARG A 98 13.53 9.23 5.32
C ARG A 98 14.14 10.05 4.19
N CYS A 99 15.21 10.75 4.48
CA CYS A 99 15.94 11.56 3.51
C CYS A 99 16.75 10.65 2.57
N ASP A 100 16.73 10.98 1.28
CA ASP A 100 17.59 10.42 0.21
C ASP A 100 17.36 8.95 -0.16
N ARG A 101 17.44 8.04 0.82
CA ARG A 101 17.40 6.59 0.64
C ARG A 101 16.56 5.90 1.74
N PRO A 102 16.09 4.66 1.51
CA PRO A 102 15.25 3.93 2.47
C PRO A 102 15.88 3.72 3.85
N ASP A 103 17.21 3.65 3.94
CA ASP A 103 17.94 3.56 5.22
C ASP A 103 18.54 4.90 5.67
N GLY A 104 18.11 5.99 5.04
CA GLY A 104 18.62 7.33 5.32
C GLY A 104 18.11 7.89 6.64
N PRO A 105 18.58 9.10 7.01
CA PRO A 105 18.12 9.79 8.21
C PRO A 105 16.59 9.91 8.25
N LEU A 106 16.00 9.63 9.42
CA LEU A 106 14.57 9.78 9.62
C LEU A 106 14.22 11.27 9.60
N TRP A 107 13.37 11.66 8.65
CA TRP A 107 12.79 13.00 8.60
C TRP A 107 11.58 13.09 9.55
N GLY A 108 10.72 12.07 9.53
CA GLY A 108 9.55 12.01 10.40
C GLY A 108 8.85 10.67 10.35
N ALA A 109 8.15 10.32 11.42
CA ALA A 109 7.30 9.13 11.49
C ALA A 109 5.97 9.48 12.14
N GLY A 110 4.94 8.71 11.80
CA GLY A 110 3.59 8.93 12.32
C GLY A 110 2.65 7.79 11.99
N ILE A 111 1.42 7.88 12.50
CA ILE A 111 0.36 6.92 12.22
C ILE A 111 -0.63 7.58 11.28
N LEU A 112 -0.73 7.04 10.06
CA LEU A 112 -1.81 7.42 9.16
C LEU A 112 -3.05 6.61 9.50
N VAL A 113 -4.14 7.28 9.87
CA VAL A 113 -5.42 6.63 10.11
C VAL A 113 -6.33 6.91 8.91
N PHE A 114 -6.79 5.85 8.25
CA PHE A 114 -7.75 5.92 7.16
C PHE A 114 -9.03 5.20 7.55
N ARG A 115 -10.15 5.67 7.01
CA ARG A 115 -11.47 5.10 7.31
C ARG A 115 -11.79 4.06 6.25
N LEU A 116 -12.40 2.93 6.64
CA LEU A 116 -12.84 1.91 5.66
C LEU A 116 -13.82 2.44 4.60
N ARG A 117 -14.44 3.61 4.81
CA ARG A 117 -15.24 4.29 3.77
C ARG A 117 -14.44 4.69 2.52
N ASP A 118 -13.11 4.71 2.62
CA ASP A 118 -12.22 5.00 1.49
C ASP A 118 -11.88 3.73 0.69
N LEU A 119 -12.25 2.54 1.21
CA LEU A 119 -12.06 1.25 0.55
C LEU A 119 -12.72 1.16 -0.84
N PRO A 120 -13.95 1.66 -1.08
CA PRO A 120 -14.53 1.65 -2.41
C PRO A 120 -13.72 2.47 -3.42
N LYS A 121 -13.17 3.63 -3.01
CA LYS A 121 -12.30 4.44 -3.88
C LYS A 121 -10.98 3.73 -4.18
N PHE A 122 -10.43 3.06 -3.18
CA PHE A 122 -9.23 2.23 -3.33
C PHE A 122 -9.46 1.04 -4.27
N LEU A 123 -10.54 0.27 -4.07
CA LEU A 123 -10.94 -0.80 -5.00
C LEU A 123 -11.24 -0.24 -6.39
N ALA A 124 -11.77 0.98 -6.47
CA ALA A 124 -12.06 1.63 -7.73
C ALA A 124 -10.79 2.02 -8.50
N SER A 125 -9.72 2.39 -7.78
CA SER A 125 -8.43 2.78 -8.36
C SER A 125 -7.63 1.59 -8.88
N MET A 126 -7.89 0.38 -8.37
CA MET A 126 -7.29 -0.85 -8.88
C MET A 126 -7.65 -1.06 -10.35
N ARG A 127 -6.61 -1.10 -11.20
CA ARG A 127 -6.70 -1.44 -12.62
C ARG A 127 -5.90 -2.69 -12.89
N ALA A 128 -6.50 -3.58 -13.68
CA ALA A 128 -5.82 -4.76 -14.22
C ALA A 128 -5.87 -4.68 -15.75
N GLU A 129 -4.74 -4.85 -16.41
CA GLU A 129 -4.69 -4.85 -17.87
C GLU A 129 -5.09 -6.23 -18.43
N GLY A 130 -5.66 -6.25 -19.63
CA GLY A 130 -5.95 -7.49 -20.35
C GLY A 130 -7.14 -8.33 -19.88
N LEU A 131 -7.91 -7.90 -18.86
CA LEU A 131 -9.12 -8.61 -18.40
C LEU A 131 -10.32 -7.67 -18.21
N PRO A 132 -11.56 -8.14 -18.44
CA PRO A 132 -12.76 -7.43 -18.01
C PRO A 132 -12.73 -7.17 -16.50
N ARG A 133 -13.07 -5.93 -16.10
CA ARG A 133 -12.99 -5.46 -14.70
C ARG A 133 -13.68 -6.40 -13.69
N LEU A 134 -14.85 -6.93 -14.03
CA LEU A 134 -15.60 -7.84 -13.16
C LEU A 134 -14.84 -9.15 -12.90
N GLN A 135 -14.21 -9.69 -13.94
CA GLN A 135 -13.42 -10.91 -13.84
C GLN A 135 -12.12 -10.69 -13.04
N ALA A 136 -11.46 -9.55 -13.24
CA ALA A 136 -10.29 -9.15 -12.45
C ALA A 136 -10.63 -9.04 -10.96
N LEU A 137 -11.74 -8.37 -10.63
CA LEU A 137 -12.22 -8.23 -9.24
C LEU A 137 -12.57 -9.57 -8.60
N TRP A 138 -13.22 -10.47 -9.34
CA TRP A 138 -13.56 -11.80 -8.83
C TRP A 138 -12.33 -12.66 -8.56
N ARG A 139 -11.33 -12.63 -9.46
CA ARG A 139 -10.07 -13.36 -9.25
C ARG A 139 -9.31 -12.79 -8.05
N PHE A 140 -9.26 -11.46 -7.94
CA PHE A 140 -8.62 -10.79 -6.80
C PHE A 140 -9.32 -11.10 -5.47
N SER A 141 -10.67 -11.10 -5.42
CA SER A 141 -11.40 -11.38 -4.18
C SER A 141 -11.18 -12.80 -3.68
N ARG A 142 -11.23 -13.79 -4.57
CA ARG A 142 -10.95 -15.19 -4.24
C ARG A 142 -9.52 -15.38 -3.76
N PHE A 143 -8.57 -14.70 -4.40
CA PHE A 143 -7.17 -14.68 -3.98
C PHE A 143 -6.98 -14.06 -2.59
N ALA A 144 -7.55 -12.86 -2.37
CA ALA A 144 -7.50 -12.16 -1.09
C ALA A 144 -8.07 -12.99 0.06
N GLN A 145 -9.19 -13.67 -0.17
CA GLN A 145 -9.81 -14.56 0.81
C GLN A 145 -8.87 -15.72 1.18
N ARG A 146 -8.19 -16.32 0.19
CA ARG A 146 -7.21 -17.38 0.42
C ARG A 146 -6.04 -16.88 1.28
N GLU A 147 -5.41 -15.77 0.90
CA GLU A 147 -4.23 -15.24 1.61
C GLU A 147 -4.53 -14.79 3.04
N LEU A 148 -5.74 -14.30 3.31
CA LEU A 148 -6.16 -13.87 4.65
C LEU A 148 -6.53 -15.05 5.56
N LEU A 149 -7.09 -16.11 5.01
CA LEU A 149 -7.44 -17.32 5.76
C LEU A 149 -6.21 -18.19 6.07
N HIS A 150 -5.21 -18.17 5.20
CA HIS A 150 -3.92 -18.83 5.43
C HIS A 150 -2.90 -17.84 6.00
N ALA A 151 -3.09 -17.44 7.26
CA ALA A 151 -1.98 -16.86 8.02
C ALA A 151 -0.83 -17.90 8.06
N PRO A 152 0.43 -17.52 7.78
CA PRO A 152 1.54 -18.45 7.95
C PRO A 152 1.52 -18.94 9.40
N SER A 153 1.64 -20.26 9.54
CA SER A 153 1.75 -20.95 10.83
C SER A 153 3.04 -20.57 11.53
#